data_AF-A0A966THW4-F1
#
_entry.id   AF-A0A966THW4-F1
#
_cell.length_a   1.000
_cell.length_b   1.000
_cell.length_c   1.000
_cell.angle_alpha   90.00
_cell.angle_beta   90.00
_cell.angle_gamma   90.00
#
_symmetry.space_group_name_H-M   'P 1'
#
loop_
_entity.id
_entity.type
_entity.pdbx_description
1 polymer ?
#
loop_
_entity_poly.entity_id
_entity_poly.type
_entity_poly.pdbx_seq_one_letter_code
_entity_poly.pdbx_strand_id
1 'polypeptide(L)'
;MKIVCVGRNYVAHARELGNEVPTDPVIFIKPATALLAAGEAFTIPAFAHEIHYECELVLRIAARASRILPEQSVAHYDAITAGIDFTARDLQQKLKEKGLPWEKAKAFDGAAVVGEWMKAEQFRNKRDIHFCLYKNKSIVQQASTSQMIFDFDTLLSHISEYFTLEPGDLVFTGTPAGVGPVEPGDVLEGFVEDDSAFELSIQ
;
A
#
# COMPACT_ATOMS: atom_id res chain seq x y z
N MET A 1 -10.23 12.87 -4.56
CA MET A 1 -9.20 11.98 -4.02
C MET A 1 -9.41 10.60 -4.57
N LYS A 2 -8.35 9.98 -5.07
CA LYS A 2 -8.24 8.55 -5.39
C LYS A 2 -7.03 7.96 -4.70
N ILE A 3 -7.02 6.64 -4.57
CA ILE A 3 -5.90 5.88 -4.00
C ILE A 3 -5.40 4.98 -5.12
N VAL A 4 -4.19 5.24 -5.62
CA VAL A 4 -3.53 4.42 -6.63
C VAL A 4 -2.62 3.43 -5.91
N CYS A 5 -2.69 2.15 -6.26
CA CYS A 5 -1.95 1.09 -5.60
C CYS A 5 -1.09 0.32 -6.60
N VAL A 6 0.06 -0.15 -6.15
CA VAL A 6 1.04 -0.88 -6.97
C VAL A 6 1.21 -2.30 -6.46
N GLY A 7 0.80 -3.27 -7.26
CA GLY A 7 1.02 -4.68 -6.97
C GLY A 7 2.44 -5.13 -7.33
N ARG A 8 2.98 -6.08 -6.55
CA ARG A 8 4.23 -6.83 -6.84
C ARG A 8 5.48 -5.96 -6.95
N ASN A 9 5.62 -4.92 -6.13
CA ASN A 9 6.79 -4.05 -6.15
C ASN A 9 7.98 -4.56 -5.31
N TYR A 10 7.89 -5.73 -4.69
CA TYR A 10 8.97 -6.38 -3.94
C TYR A 10 9.22 -7.78 -4.47
N VAL A 11 10.48 -8.11 -4.80
CA VAL A 11 10.85 -9.40 -5.42
C VAL A 11 10.46 -10.59 -4.55
N ALA A 12 10.67 -10.50 -3.23
CA ALA A 12 10.35 -11.57 -2.29
C ALA A 12 8.84 -11.85 -2.27
N HIS A 13 8.01 -10.80 -2.29
CA HIS A 13 6.55 -10.92 -2.32
C HIS A 13 6.05 -11.50 -3.66
N ALA A 14 6.62 -11.06 -4.78
CA ALA A 14 6.28 -11.62 -6.09
C ALA A 14 6.51 -13.14 -6.12
N ARG A 15 7.64 -13.61 -5.57
CA ARG A 15 7.99 -15.03 -5.45
C ARG A 15 7.12 -15.79 -4.45
N GLU A 16 6.80 -15.21 -3.30
CA GLU A 16 5.93 -15.79 -2.27
C GLU A 16 4.58 -16.22 -2.84
N LEU A 17 3.99 -15.39 -3.70
CA LEU A 17 2.70 -15.65 -4.35
C LEU A 17 2.83 -16.37 -5.71
N GLY A 18 4.00 -16.92 -6.03
CA GLY A 18 4.25 -17.69 -7.26
C GLY A 18 4.11 -16.90 -8.56
N ASN A 19 4.31 -15.57 -8.51
CA ASN A 19 4.23 -14.72 -9.69
C ASN A 19 5.64 -14.44 -10.26
N GLU A 20 5.70 -14.18 -11.56
CA GLU A 20 6.91 -13.64 -12.19
C GLU A 20 7.20 -12.22 -11.70
N VAL A 21 8.47 -11.84 -11.68
CA VAL A 21 8.88 -10.46 -11.41
C VAL A 21 8.36 -9.59 -12.55
N PRO A 22 7.48 -8.61 -12.27
CA PRO A 22 6.90 -7.78 -13.32
C PRO A 22 7.97 -6.94 -14.02
N THR A 23 7.83 -6.76 -15.34
CA THR A 23 8.61 -5.77 -16.10
C THR A 23 8.01 -4.36 -16.01
N ASP A 24 6.71 -4.28 -15.68
CA ASP A 24 5.94 -3.05 -15.55
C ASP A 24 5.07 -3.09 -14.28
N PRO A 25 4.91 -1.96 -13.56
CA PRO A 25 4.07 -1.90 -12.36
C PRO A 25 2.63 -2.37 -12.60
N VAL A 26 2.11 -3.27 -11.76
CA VAL A 26 0.69 -3.65 -11.79
C VAL A 26 -0.11 -2.58 -11.04
N ILE A 27 -0.94 -1.80 -11.75
CA ILE A 27 -1.70 -0.71 -11.13
C ILE A 27 -3.16 -1.09 -10.94
N PHE A 28 -3.71 -0.77 -9.77
CA PHE A 28 -5.15 -0.75 -9.50
C PHE A 28 -5.52 0.46 -8.63
N ILE A 29 -6.82 0.73 -8.49
CA ILE A 29 -7.32 1.91 -7.78
C ILE A 29 -8.32 1.49 -6.69
N LYS A 30 -8.26 2.18 -5.55
CA LYS A 30 -9.33 2.18 -4.55
C LYS A 30 -10.06 3.52 -4.55
N PRO A 31 -11.40 3.55 -4.37
CA PRO A 31 -12.15 4.77 -4.19
C PRO A 31 -11.81 5.42 -2.85
N ALA A 32 -12.14 6.70 -2.69
CA ALA A 32 -11.95 7.41 -1.43
C ALA A 32 -12.68 6.73 -0.24
N THR A 33 -13.81 6.06 -0.48
CA THR A 33 -14.59 5.34 0.54
C THR A 33 -13.92 4.07 1.03
N ALA A 34 -12.88 3.57 0.36
CA ALA A 34 -12.10 2.44 0.85
C ALA A 34 -11.18 2.85 2.02
N LEU A 35 -10.92 4.15 2.22
CA LEU A 35 -10.11 4.64 3.33
C LEU A 35 -10.87 4.46 4.65
N LEU A 36 -10.32 3.66 5.55
CA LEU A 36 -10.80 3.53 6.92
C LEU A 36 -10.66 4.87 7.65
N ALA A 37 -11.69 5.30 8.37
CA ALA A 37 -11.62 6.55 9.11
C ALA A 37 -10.61 6.43 10.27
N ALA A 38 -9.89 7.53 10.52
CA ALA A 38 -8.88 7.55 11.57
C ALA A 38 -9.49 7.23 12.94
N GLY A 39 -8.87 6.29 13.67
CA GLY A 39 -9.33 5.83 14.98
C GLY A 39 -10.45 4.78 14.95
N GLU A 40 -10.96 4.39 13.77
CA GLU A 40 -11.89 3.27 13.66
C GLU A 40 -11.14 1.92 13.67
N ALA A 41 -11.79 0.91 14.23
CA ALA A 41 -11.35 -0.47 14.08
C ALA A 41 -11.70 -0.99 12.68
N PHE A 42 -10.90 -1.89 12.15
CA PHE A 42 -11.22 -2.55 10.89
C PHE A 42 -12.16 -3.73 11.14
N THR A 43 -13.37 -3.68 10.58
CA THR A 43 -14.32 -4.80 10.63
C THR A 43 -14.13 -5.71 9.43
N ILE A 44 -13.91 -7.01 9.66
CA ILE A 44 -13.80 -8.01 8.59
C ILE A 44 -15.15 -8.09 7.85
N PRO A 45 -15.19 -7.86 6.53
CA PRO A 45 -16.43 -7.87 5.79
C PRO A 45 -16.99 -9.28 5.65
N ALA A 46 -18.31 -9.43 5.84
CA ALA A 46 -18.99 -10.73 5.82
C ALA A 46 -18.91 -11.49 4.48
N PHE A 47 -18.54 -10.83 3.38
CA PHE A 47 -18.40 -11.47 2.07
C PHE A 47 -17.07 -12.20 1.88
N ALA A 48 -16.07 -11.95 2.74
CA ALA A 48 -14.73 -12.50 2.61
C ALA A 48 -14.45 -13.51 3.73
N HIS A 49 -13.84 -14.63 3.38
CA HIS A 49 -13.40 -15.62 4.37
C HIS A 49 -11.94 -15.44 4.77
N GLU A 50 -11.17 -14.71 3.96
CA GLU A 50 -9.74 -14.54 4.15
C GLU A 50 -9.33 -13.11 3.77
N ILE A 51 -9.20 -12.24 4.78
CA ILE A 51 -8.64 -10.90 4.63
C ILE A 51 -7.16 -10.94 4.98
N HIS A 52 -6.31 -10.51 4.05
CA HIS A 52 -4.89 -10.35 4.27
C HIS A 52 -4.53 -8.89 4.55
N TYR A 53 -3.59 -8.68 5.48
CA TYR A 53 -2.86 -7.42 5.58
C TYR A 53 -1.76 -7.38 4.51
N GLU A 54 -1.53 -6.19 3.97
CA GLU A 54 -0.41 -5.87 3.08
C GLU A 54 0.13 -4.51 3.54
N CYS A 55 1.17 -4.49 4.38
CA CYS A 55 1.79 -3.24 4.84
C CYS A 55 2.57 -2.60 3.69
N GLU A 56 2.36 -1.31 3.46
CA GLU A 56 3.02 -0.56 2.39
C GLU A 56 3.44 0.83 2.85
N LEU A 57 4.42 1.42 2.18
CA LEU A 57 4.62 2.87 2.26
C LEU A 57 3.62 3.58 1.36
N VAL A 58 3.07 4.67 1.87
CA VAL A 58 2.05 5.49 1.18
C VAL A 58 2.59 6.90 0.98
N LEU A 59 2.50 7.41 -0.24
CA LEU A 59 2.85 8.80 -0.58
C LEU A 59 1.59 9.65 -0.62
N ARG A 60 1.65 10.85 -0.03
CA ARG A 60 0.60 11.87 -0.19
C ARG A 60 0.96 12.84 -1.29
N ILE A 61 0.14 12.89 -2.33
CA ILE A 61 0.32 13.83 -3.43
C ILE A 61 -0.04 15.24 -2.99
N ALA A 62 0.86 16.19 -3.23
CA ALA A 62 0.73 17.59 -2.83
C ALA A 62 0.66 18.55 -4.03
N ALA A 63 1.10 18.12 -5.21
CA ALA A 63 1.01 18.90 -6.44
C ALA A 63 0.60 18.00 -7.62
N ARG A 64 -0.16 18.57 -8.56
CA ARG A 64 -0.63 17.88 -9.76
C ARG A 64 0.54 17.23 -10.53
N ALA A 65 0.48 15.93 -10.77
CA ALA A 65 1.44 15.20 -11.61
C ALA A 65 0.72 14.56 -12.81
N SER A 66 1.16 14.90 -14.02
CA SER A 66 0.60 14.37 -15.27
C SER A 66 1.73 14.24 -16.29
N ARG A 67 2.04 13.01 -16.71
CA ARG A 67 3.15 12.69 -17.63
C ARG A 67 4.48 13.35 -17.20
N ILE A 68 4.77 13.25 -15.90
CA ILE A 68 6.02 13.78 -15.34
C ILE A 68 7.17 12.83 -15.67
N LEU A 69 8.39 13.37 -15.70
CA LEU A 69 9.62 12.57 -15.71
C LEU A 69 9.97 12.12 -14.29
N PRO A 70 10.71 11.00 -14.11
CA PRO A 70 11.07 10.50 -12.77
C PRO A 70 11.74 11.54 -11.88
N GLU A 71 12.66 12.36 -12.42
CA GLU A 71 13.36 13.42 -11.69
C GLU A 71 12.46 14.55 -11.18
N GLN A 72 11.21 14.64 -11.66
CA GLN A 72 10.25 15.64 -11.22
C GLN A 72 9.42 15.17 -10.02
N SER A 73 9.42 13.87 -9.71
CA SER A 73 8.58 13.21 -8.70
C SER A 73 8.57 13.90 -7.34
N VAL A 74 9.75 14.35 -6.87
CA VAL A 74 9.97 14.89 -5.52
C VAL A 74 9.18 16.17 -5.25
N ALA A 75 8.79 16.90 -6.30
CA ALA A 75 7.96 18.10 -6.18
C ALA A 75 6.46 17.79 -6.04
N HIS A 76 6.06 16.53 -6.19
CA HIS A 76 4.65 16.13 -6.29
C HIS A 76 4.09 15.43 -5.05
N TYR A 77 4.92 15.04 -4.09
CA TYR A 77 4.46 14.49 -2.81
C TYR A 77 5.17 15.17 -1.65
N ASP A 78 4.47 15.37 -0.53
CA ASP A 78 4.99 16.11 0.63
C ASP A 78 5.11 15.26 1.90
N ALA A 79 4.49 14.08 1.91
CA ALA A 79 4.46 13.20 3.07
C ALA A 79 4.50 11.72 2.70
N ILE A 80 5.03 10.93 3.63
CA ILE A 80 5.14 9.47 3.60
C ILE A 80 4.53 8.94 4.90
N THR A 81 3.89 7.78 4.85
CA THR A 81 3.50 7.03 6.05
C THR A 81 3.47 5.53 5.74
N ALA A 82 3.24 4.70 6.75
CA ALA A 82 2.86 3.30 6.56
C ALA A 82 1.32 3.20 6.44
N GLY A 83 0.87 2.28 5.61
CA GLY A 83 -0.54 1.96 5.44
C GLY A 83 -0.77 0.47 5.24
N ILE A 84 -2.05 0.07 5.21
CA ILE A 84 -2.45 -1.30 4.93
C ILE A 84 -3.34 -1.33 3.69
N ASP A 85 -2.96 -2.15 2.72
CA ASP A 85 -3.78 -2.56 1.58
C ASP A 85 -4.49 -3.89 1.91
N PHE A 86 -5.62 -3.80 2.63
CA PHE A 86 -6.39 -5.00 2.94
C PHE A 86 -6.92 -5.65 1.67
N THR A 87 -6.79 -6.96 1.62
CA THR A 87 -7.11 -7.77 0.44
C THR A 87 -7.97 -8.95 0.83
N ALA A 88 -9.15 -9.08 0.23
CA ALA A 88 -9.93 -10.31 0.30
C ALA A 88 -9.29 -11.36 -0.62
N ARG A 89 -8.35 -12.13 -0.07
CA ARG A 89 -7.43 -12.98 -0.84
C ARG A 89 -8.17 -14.08 -1.59
N ASP A 90 -9.11 -14.71 -0.92
CA ASP A 90 -10.00 -15.74 -1.47
C ASP A 90 -10.77 -15.24 -2.71
N LEU A 91 -11.23 -13.99 -2.67
CA LEU A 91 -11.92 -13.35 -3.78
C LEU A 91 -10.95 -12.92 -4.88
N GLN A 92 -9.78 -12.36 -4.52
CA GLN A 92 -8.76 -11.96 -5.49
C GLN A 92 -8.31 -13.15 -6.35
N GLN A 93 -8.10 -14.32 -5.75
CA GLN A 93 -7.72 -15.52 -6.48
C GLN A 93 -8.78 -15.90 -7.52
N LYS A 94 -10.06 -15.97 -7.13
CA LYS A 94 -11.18 -16.28 -8.03
C LYS A 94 -11.31 -15.26 -9.17
N LEU A 95 -11.00 -13.99 -8.92
CA LEU A 95 -11.03 -12.94 -9.93
C LEU A 95 -9.86 -13.09 -10.91
N LYS A 96 -8.64 -13.34 -10.41
CA LYS A 96 -7.44 -13.59 -11.24
C LYS A 96 -7.63 -14.78 -12.17
N GLU A 97 -8.13 -15.91 -11.67
CA GLU A 97 -8.38 -17.13 -12.46
C GLU A 97 -9.33 -16.89 -13.65
N LYS A 98 -10.23 -15.91 -13.53
CA LYS A 98 -11.23 -15.56 -14.55
C LYS A 98 -10.84 -14.33 -15.37
N GLY A 99 -9.68 -13.73 -15.13
CA GLY A 99 -9.28 -12.46 -15.75
C GLY A 99 -10.23 -11.30 -15.44
N LEU A 100 -10.85 -11.30 -14.25
CA LEU A 100 -11.81 -10.29 -13.83
C LEU A 100 -11.16 -9.14 -13.05
N PRO A 101 -11.77 -7.95 -13.05
CA PRO A 101 -11.31 -6.79 -12.28
C PRO A 101 -11.23 -7.06 -10.76
N TRP A 102 -10.28 -6.42 -10.08
CA TRP A 102 -9.89 -6.71 -8.68
C TRP A 102 -10.66 -5.90 -7.62
N GLU A 103 -11.52 -4.96 -8.02
CA GLU A 103 -12.16 -3.98 -7.14
C GLU A 103 -12.91 -4.64 -5.99
N LYS A 104 -13.60 -5.76 -6.22
CA LYS A 104 -14.30 -6.46 -5.12
C LYS A 104 -13.35 -7.01 -4.05
N ALA A 105 -12.10 -7.30 -4.42
CA ALA A 105 -11.11 -7.86 -3.51
C ALA A 105 -10.13 -6.81 -2.95
N LYS A 106 -10.03 -5.64 -3.57
CA LYS A 106 -9.05 -4.59 -3.23
C LYS A 106 -9.68 -3.25 -2.85
N ALA A 107 -10.93 -2.98 -3.21
CA ALA A 107 -11.51 -1.62 -3.16
C ALA A 107 -12.80 -1.54 -2.33
N PHE A 108 -13.04 -2.52 -1.45
CA PHE A 108 -14.17 -2.51 -0.52
C PHE A 108 -13.98 -1.47 0.59
N ASP A 109 -15.05 -1.16 1.31
CA ASP A 109 -15.03 -0.17 2.39
C ASP A 109 -14.05 -0.59 3.51
N GLY A 110 -13.20 0.33 3.96
CA GLY A 110 -12.15 0.06 4.94
C GLY A 110 -10.94 -0.71 4.39
N ALA A 111 -10.87 -1.01 3.08
CA ALA A 111 -9.77 -1.76 2.49
C ALA A 111 -8.41 -1.00 2.47
N ALA A 112 -8.38 0.29 2.83
CA ALA A 112 -7.16 1.08 2.91
C ALA A 112 -7.01 1.72 4.29
N VAL A 113 -5.85 1.56 4.91
CA VAL A 113 -5.48 2.24 6.16
C VAL A 113 -4.25 3.10 5.90
N VAL A 114 -4.20 4.27 6.51
CA VAL A 114 -3.12 5.25 6.36
C VAL A 114 -2.80 5.77 7.75
N GLY A 115 -1.54 5.69 8.16
CA GLY A 115 -1.08 6.17 9.45
C GLY A 115 -0.82 7.68 9.49
N GLU A 116 -0.18 8.10 10.58
CA GLU A 116 0.27 9.47 10.78
C GLU A 116 1.32 9.87 9.74
N TRP A 117 1.18 11.09 9.22
CA TRP A 117 1.99 11.58 8.11
C TRP A 117 3.35 12.11 8.58
N MET A 118 4.41 11.57 8.00
CA MET A 118 5.78 12.04 8.17
C MET A 118 6.16 12.92 6.96
N LYS A 119 6.85 14.03 7.19
CA LYS A 119 7.22 14.94 6.09
C LYS A 119 8.25 14.25 5.20
N ALA A 120 8.05 14.28 3.88
CA ALA A 120 8.95 13.66 2.92
C ALA A 120 10.40 14.19 3.02
N GLU A 121 10.57 15.43 3.48
CA GLU A 121 11.88 16.07 3.71
C GLU A 121 12.68 15.46 4.86
N GLN A 122 12.02 14.76 5.81
CA GLN A 122 12.70 14.06 6.91
C GLN A 122 13.56 12.89 6.39
N PHE A 123 13.12 12.26 5.29
CA PHE A 123 13.80 11.13 4.66
C PHE A 123 14.86 11.61 3.67
N ARG A 124 16.11 11.71 4.15
CA ARG A 124 17.27 12.11 3.32
C ARG A 124 17.54 11.12 2.18
N ASN A 125 17.48 9.82 2.48
CA ASN A 125 17.62 8.76 1.49
C ASN A 125 16.28 8.06 1.27
N LYS A 126 15.55 8.44 0.22
CA LYS A 126 14.25 7.83 -0.12
C LYS A 126 14.36 6.41 -0.66
N ARG A 127 15.56 5.97 -1.03
CA ARG A 127 15.86 4.61 -1.49
C ARG A 127 16.30 3.68 -0.36
N ASP A 128 16.22 4.10 0.89
CA ASP A 128 16.50 3.24 2.04
C ASP A 128 15.65 3.62 3.26
N ILE A 129 14.33 3.71 3.06
CA ILE A 129 13.36 3.96 4.13
C ILE A 129 12.91 2.60 4.66
N HIS A 130 13.11 2.35 5.95
CA HIS A 130 12.68 1.13 6.62
C HIS A 130 11.24 1.22 7.10
N PHE A 131 10.51 0.12 7.05
CA PHE A 131 9.17 0.00 7.63
C PHE A 131 8.89 -1.44 8.05
N CYS A 132 7.98 -1.61 9.00
CA CYS A 132 7.55 -2.92 9.47
C CYS A 132 6.10 -2.93 9.96
N LEU A 133 5.57 -4.14 10.03
CA LEU A 133 4.25 -4.44 10.59
C LEU A 133 4.40 -5.48 11.69
N TYR A 134 3.85 -5.17 12.85
CA TYR A 134 3.62 -6.13 13.92
C TYR A 134 2.18 -6.60 13.88
N LYS A 135 1.97 -7.89 14.12
CA LYS A 135 0.69 -8.50 14.45
C LYS A 135 0.80 -9.09 15.85
N ASN A 136 -0.01 -8.62 16.78
CA ASN A 136 0.01 -9.06 18.19
C ASN A 136 1.45 -9.07 18.76
N LYS A 137 2.18 -7.97 18.60
CA LYS A 137 3.57 -7.77 19.06
C LYS A 137 4.62 -8.66 18.37
N SER A 138 4.27 -9.40 17.34
CA SER A 138 5.21 -10.19 16.53
C SER A 138 5.40 -9.54 15.17
N ILE A 139 6.64 -9.33 14.73
CA ILE A 139 6.92 -8.81 13.38
C ILE A 139 6.42 -9.83 12.36
N VAL A 140 5.57 -9.38 11.45
CA VAL A 140 5.05 -10.19 10.34
C VAL A 140 5.53 -9.71 8.97
N GLN A 141 5.80 -8.41 8.82
CA GLN A 141 6.43 -7.85 7.62
C GLN A 141 7.51 -6.84 8.02
N GLN A 142 8.60 -6.82 7.28
CA GLN A 142 9.68 -5.86 7.45
C GLN A 142 10.45 -5.71 6.14
N ALA A 143 10.70 -4.46 5.73
CA ALA A 143 11.43 -4.18 4.50
C ALA A 143 12.06 -2.78 4.50
N SER A 144 12.82 -2.49 3.43
CA SER A 144 13.29 -1.16 3.07
C SER A 144 12.94 -0.83 1.63
N THR A 145 12.77 0.45 1.30
CA THR A 145 12.60 0.90 -0.09
C THR A 145 13.77 0.51 -1.00
N SER A 146 14.94 0.18 -0.46
CA SER A 146 16.06 -0.37 -1.23
C SER A 146 15.75 -1.72 -1.91
N GLN A 147 14.70 -2.40 -1.45
CA GLN A 147 14.24 -3.69 -1.98
C GLN A 147 13.12 -3.55 -3.03
N MET A 148 12.65 -2.33 -3.30
CA MET A 148 11.65 -2.07 -4.33
C MET A 148 12.20 -2.38 -5.73
N ILE A 149 11.36 -2.96 -6.57
CA ILE A 149 11.66 -3.17 -8.00
C ILE A 149 11.59 -1.83 -8.73
N PHE A 150 10.56 -1.03 -8.43
CA PHE A 150 10.33 0.30 -8.96
C PHE A 150 10.30 1.30 -7.81
N ASP A 151 11.23 2.25 -7.81
CA ASP A 151 11.32 3.30 -6.78
C ASP A 151 10.21 4.36 -6.93
N PHE A 152 10.06 5.25 -5.94
CA PHE A 152 9.02 6.28 -5.94
C PHE A 152 9.02 7.15 -7.19
N ASP A 153 10.20 7.48 -7.70
CA ASP A 153 10.38 8.32 -8.89
C ASP A 153 9.81 7.61 -10.12
N THR A 154 10.15 6.33 -10.27
CA THR A 154 9.66 5.45 -11.35
C THR A 154 8.15 5.26 -11.24
N LEU A 155 7.63 4.99 -10.04
CA LEU A 155 6.20 4.78 -9.80
C LEU A 155 5.37 6.02 -10.15
N LEU A 156 5.74 7.19 -9.63
CA LEU A 156 4.99 8.42 -9.86
C LEU A 156 5.03 8.84 -11.33
N SER A 157 6.20 8.72 -11.99
CA SER A 157 6.33 8.92 -13.43
C SER A 157 5.36 8.02 -14.19
N HIS A 158 5.46 6.71 -13.97
CA HIS A 158 4.67 5.70 -14.68
C HIS A 158 3.17 5.85 -14.44
N ILE A 159 2.74 6.01 -13.19
CA ILE A 159 1.33 6.24 -12.85
C ILE A 159 0.79 7.48 -13.57
N SER A 160 1.58 8.56 -13.62
CA SER A 160 1.16 9.83 -14.22
C SER A 160 0.95 9.79 -15.74
N GLU A 161 1.45 8.75 -16.42
CA GLU A 161 1.20 8.52 -17.85
C GLU A 161 -0.27 8.14 -18.10
N TYR A 162 -0.85 7.38 -17.18
CA TYR A 162 -2.22 6.85 -17.29
C TYR A 162 -3.22 7.68 -16.48
N PHE A 163 -2.85 8.08 -15.28
CA PHE A 163 -3.73 8.75 -14.32
C PHE A 163 -3.06 10.02 -13.83
N THR A 164 -3.64 11.19 -14.15
CA THR A 164 -3.18 12.43 -13.53
C THR A 164 -3.41 12.35 -12.03
N LEU A 165 -2.36 12.54 -11.23
CA LEU A 165 -2.43 12.63 -9.78
C LEU A 165 -2.74 14.08 -9.39
N GLU A 166 -3.70 14.25 -8.48
CA GLU A 166 -4.10 15.56 -7.95
C GLU A 166 -3.68 15.68 -6.48
N PRO A 167 -3.50 16.91 -5.96
CA PRO A 167 -3.30 17.11 -4.53
C PRO A 167 -4.35 16.40 -3.68
N GLY A 168 -3.90 15.66 -2.67
CA GLY A 168 -4.71 14.83 -1.80
C GLY A 168 -4.86 13.38 -2.25
N ASP A 169 -4.48 13.03 -3.48
CA ASP A 169 -4.41 11.62 -3.89
C ASP A 169 -3.32 10.87 -3.12
N LEU A 170 -3.50 9.55 -3.00
CA LEU A 170 -2.58 8.66 -2.29
C LEU A 170 -1.97 7.64 -3.24
N VAL A 171 -0.71 7.29 -3.03
CA VAL A 171 -0.01 6.24 -3.78
C VAL A 171 0.54 5.18 -2.82
N PHE A 172 -0.05 4.00 -2.88
CA PHE A 172 0.38 2.77 -2.20
C PHE A 172 1.43 2.08 -3.07
N THR A 173 2.61 1.81 -2.50
CA THR A 173 3.84 1.53 -3.26
C THR A 173 4.21 0.05 -3.34
N GLY A 174 3.33 -0.84 -2.87
CA GLY A 174 3.52 -2.27 -2.83
C GLY A 174 3.96 -2.78 -1.46
N THR A 175 3.62 -4.05 -1.19
CA THR A 175 3.93 -4.74 0.06
C THR A 175 5.12 -5.70 -0.07
N PRO A 176 5.94 -5.88 0.98
CA PRO A 176 6.97 -6.91 1.02
C PRO A 176 6.40 -8.30 1.33
N ALA A 177 7.25 -9.32 1.39
CA ALA A 177 6.83 -10.67 1.75
C ALA A 177 6.29 -10.73 3.19
N GLY A 178 5.56 -11.81 3.52
CA GLY A 178 4.95 -12.00 4.84
C GLY A 178 3.51 -11.52 4.92
N VAL A 179 2.81 -11.42 3.79
CA VAL A 179 1.37 -11.17 3.80
C VAL A 179 0.65 -12.32 4.51
N GLY A 180 -0.40 -12.01 5.27
CA GLY A 180 -1.09 -13.04 6.03
C GLY A 180 -2.47 -12.63 6.51
N PRO A 181 -3.26 -13.58 7.01
CA PRO A 181 -4.63 -13.33 7.40
C PRO A 181 -4.74 -12.52 8.69
N VAL A 182 -5.84 -11.79 8.82
CA VAL A 182 -6.32 -11.20 10.08
C VAL A 182 -7.54 -11.95 10.62
N GLU A 183 -7.67 -11.99 11.93
CA GLU A 183 -8.80 -12.55 12.68
C GLU A 183 -9.34 -11.51 13.67
N PRO A 184 -10.62 -11.60 14.06
CA PRO A 184 -11.17 -10.73 15.10
C PRO A 184 -10.36 -10.78 16.40
N GLY A 185 -10.02 -9.61 16.94
CA GLY A 185 -9.20 -9.46 18.14
C GLY A 185 -7.70 -9.30 17.86
N ASP A 186 -7.25 -9.44 16.61
CA ASP A 186 -5.89 -9.09 16.24
C ASP A 186 -5.64 -7.58 16.39
N VAL A 187 -4.40 -7.22 16.72
CA VAL A 187 -3.88 -5.84 16.71
C VAL A 187 -2.72 -5.76 15.73
N LEU A 188 -2.80 -4.79 14.83
CA LEU A 188 -1.75 -4.46 13.86
C LEU A 188 -1.09 -3.14 14.21
N GLU A 189 0.23 -3.10 14.24
CA GLU A 189 1.01 -1.89 14.51
C GLU A 189 2.02 -1.66 13.38
N GLY A 190 1.92 -0.50 12.71
CA GLY A 190 2.79 -0.14 11.59
C GLY A 190 3.80 0.93 11.98
N PHE A 191 5.04 0.76 11.53
CA PHE A 191 6.14 1.68 11.81
C PHE A 191 6.86 2.07 10.52
N VAL A 192 7.34 3.31 10.47
CA VAL A 192 8.32 3.78 9.48
C VAL A 192 9.53 4.27 10.26
N GLU A 193 10.70 3.74 9.95
CA GLU A 193 11.88 3.83 10.82
C GLU A 193 11.52 3.43 12.27
N ASP A 194 11.79 4.30 13.24
CA ASP A 194 11.45 4.10 14.65
C ASP A 194 10.09 4.73 15.04
N ASP A 195 9.43 5.44 14.12
CA ASP A 195 8.20 6.18 14.39
C ASP A 195 6.96 5.29 14.15
N SER A 196 6.10 5.20 15.17
CA SER A 196 4.80 4.54 15.04
C SER A 196 3.90 5.35 14.12
N ALA A 197 3.43 4.71 13.04
CA ALA A 197 2.51 5.31 12.08
C ALA A 197 1.05 5.02 12.45
N PHE A 198 0.74 3.81 12.91
CA PHE A 198 -0.62 3.45 13.33
C PHE A 198 -0.64 2.26 14.29
N GLU A 199 -1.74 2.17 15.05
CA GLU A 199 -2.20 0.98 15.76
C GLU A 199 -3.66 0.73 15.33
N LEU A 200 -3.99 -0.51 14.97
CA LEU A 200 -5.29 -0.87 14.40
C LEU A 200 -5.79 -2.17 15.04
N SER A 201 -7.00 -2.11 15.61
CA SER A 201 -7.72 -3.28 16.08
C SER A 201 -8.57 -3.90 14.96
N ILE A 202 -8.59 -5.23 14.89
CA ILE A 202 -9.40 -6.01 13.96
C ILE A 202 -10.66 -6.54 14.67
N GLN A 203 -11.83 -6.40 14.04
CA GLN A 203 -13.14 -6.81 14.56
C GLN A 203 -13.89 -7.73 13.60
#